data_AF-A0A8H6C647-F1
#
_entry.id   AF-A0A8H6C647-F1
#
_cell.length_a   1.000
_cell.length_b   1.000
_cell.length_c   1.000
_cell.angle_alpha   90.00
_cell.angle_beta   90.00
_cell.angle_gamma   90.00
#
_symmetry.space_group_name_H-M   'P 1'
#
loop_
_entity.id
_entity.type
_entity.pdbx_description
1 polymer ?
#
loop_
_entity_poly.entity_id
_entity_poly.type
_entity_poly.pdbx_seq_one_letter_code
_entity_poly.pdbx_strand_id
1 'polypeptide(L)'
;MVAHIIREPTKFFANPICALQAERRWAVSGTPIQNRLTDLVSLFKFLRCSPFDNRKVFNSQVAQNWKARSDPDSVAKLKTLVNRLSLRRPKNTIDLPPRRDNLVDLAFHEQEWEDYQRVKAMTLNNLQTAGQDIHGATFFNALKWVNELRLICNHGMKTPIETQRSEERPPAWSIQQAQAHFDQLDEVGLAKCSNSSCCQDLSSALSSETGAEHEDEP
;
A
#
# COMPACT_ATOMS: atom_id res chain seq x y z
N MET A 1 -8.84 -2.20 7.27
CA MET A 1 -8.39 -1.32 6.16
C MET A 1 -7.33 -2.04 5.32
N VAL A 2 -7.41 -1.97 3.99
CA VAL A 2 -6.39 -2.54 3.08
C VAL A 2 -5.14 -1.68 3.14
N ALA A 3 -4.09 -2.19 3.77
CA ALA A 3 -2.92 -1.39 4.11
C ALA A 3 -2.12 -0.90 2.88
N HIS A 4 -2.39 -1.43 1.68
CA HIS A 4 -1.78 -0.95 0.45
C HIS A 4 -2.08 0.52 0.16
N ILE A 5 -3.26 1.01 0.53
CA ILE A 5 -3.73 2.36 0.16
C ILE A 5 -2.89 3.45 0.84
N ILE A 6 -2.41 3.20 2.06
CA ILE A 6 -1.67 4.17 2.90
C ILE A 6 -0.15 4.13 2.70
N ARG A 7 0.39 3.17 1.93
CA ARG A 7 1.85 2.97 1.81
C ARG A 7 2.57 4.15 1.20
N GLU A 8 1.94 4.81 0.24
CA GLU A 8 2.51 5.93 -0.48
C GLU A 8 2.11 7.25 0.19
N PRO A 9 3.04 7.92 0.91
CA PRO A 9 2.72 9.11 1.71
C PRO A 9 2.36 10.33 0.86
N THR A 10 2.64 10.29 -0.44
CA THR A 10 2.27 11.33 -1.41
C THR A 10 0.81 11.20 -1.85
N LYS A 11 0.11 10.11 -1.51
CA LYS A 11 -1.32 9.99 -1.76
C LYS A 11 -2.07 10.93 -0.83
N PHE A 12 -3.00 11.68 -1.42
CA PHE A 12 -3.81 12.68 -0.73
C PHE A 12 -4.61 12.11 0.45
N PHE A 13 -4.98 10.83 0.42
CA PHE A 13 -5.67 10.16 1.52
C PHE A 13 -4.73 9.63 2.63
N ALA A 14 -3.43 9.48 2.38
CA ALA A 14 -2.54 8.82 3.34
C ALA A 14 -2.39 9.61 4.66
N ASN A 15 -2.30 10.94 4.58
CA ASN A 15 -2.18 11.80 5.77
C ASN A 15 -3.48 11.86 6.59
N PRO A 16 -4.66 12.16 5.99
CA PRO A 16 -5.93 12.14 6.72
C PRO A 16 -6.19 10.81 7.42
N ILE A 17 -5.94 9.69 6.73
CA ILE A 17 -6.14 8.34 7.30
C ILE A 17 -5.21 8.09 8.49
N CYS A 18 -3.94 8.50 8.43
CA CYS A 18 -3.03 8.36 9.57
C CYS A 18 -3.44 9.24 10.76
N ALA A 19 -4.08 10.38 10.49
CA ALA A 19 -4.49 11.36 11.48
C ALA A 19 -5.80 11.02 12.20
N LEU A 20 -6.64 10.15 11.62
CA LEU A 20 -7.87 9.65 12.23
C LEU A 20 -7.65 9.29 13.70
N GLN A 21 -8.53 9.71 14.59
CA GLN A 21 -8.51 9.32 16.00
C GLN A 21 -9.21 7.97 16.14
N ALA A 22 -8.51 7.02 16.77
CA ALA A 22 -8.99 5.67 17.01
C ALA A 22 -8.17 5.08 18.15
N GLU A 23 -8.84 4.39 19.08
CA GLU A 23 -8.21 3.70 20.21
C GLU A 23 -7.33 2.54 19.73
N ARG A 24 -7.83 1.75 18.75
CA ARG A 24 -7.14 0.56 18.23
C ARG A 24 -7.02 0.63 16.73
N ARG A 25 -5.86 0.21 16.19
CA ARG A 25 -5.55 0.31 14.77
C ARG A 25 -5.05 -1.01 14.22
N TRP A 26 -5.70 -1.47 13.15
CA TRP A 26 -5.33 -2.70 12.47
C TRP A 26 -5.12 -2.45 10.99
N ALA A 27 -3.97 -2.88 10.49
CA ALA A 27 -3.62 -2.84 9.07
C ALA A 27 -3.59 -4.26 8.52
N VAL A 28 -4.44 -4.56 7.54
CA VAL A 28 -4.49 -5.89 6.92
C VAL A 28 -3.85 -5.83 5.53
N SER A 29 -2.86 -6.67 5.29
CA SER A 29 -2.10 -6.68 4.06
C SER A 29 -1.48 -8.05 3.79
N GLY A 30 -1.72 -8.61 2.60
CA GLY A 30 -1.10 -9.87 2.17
C GLY A 30 0.42 -9.76 1.95
N THR A 31 0.92 -8.59 1.55
CA THR A 31 2.35 -8.32 1.30
C THR A 31 2.71 -6.96 1.90
N PRO A 32 3.07 -6.87 3.19
CA PRO A 32 3.29 -5.59 3.87
C PRO A 32 4.48 -4.80 3.30
N ILE A 33 5.48 -5.49 2.76
CA ILE A 33 6.62 -4.92 2.05
C ILE A 33 6.47 -5.35 0.58
N GLN A 34 6.17 -4.40 -0.31
CA GLN A 34 6.06 -4.68 -1.76
C GLN A 34 7.26 -4.12 -2.50
N ASN A 35 7.50 -2.82 -2.40
CA ASN A 35 8.41 -2.13 -3.31
C ASN A 35 9.58 -1.48 -2.58
N ARG A 36 9.34 -0.86 -1.42
CA ARG A 36 10.37 -0.11 -0.70
C ARG A 36 10.24 -0.31 0.80
N LEU A 37 11.37 -0.27 1.51
CA LEU A 37 11.38 -0.30 2.97
C LEU A 37 10.62 0.89 3.59
N THR A 38 10.50 2.00 2.84
CA THR A 38 9.70 3.17 3.22
C THR A 38 8.20 2.88 3.34
N ASP A 39 7.71 1.79 2.74
CA ASP A 39 6.32 1.36 2.87
C ASP A 39 5.99 0.99 4.33
N LEU A 40 6.97 0.51 5.10
CA LEU A 40 6.83 0.22 6.53
C LEU A 40 6.64 1.48 7.37
N VAL A 41 7.29 2.59 7.00
CA VAL A 41 7.16 3.85 7.76
C VAL A 41 5.73 4.34 7.73
N SER A 42 5.08 4.28 6.57
CA SER A 42 3.68 4.68 6.45
C SER A 42 2.76 3.79 7.28
N LEU A 43 3.05 2.49 7.37
CA LEU A 43 2.32 1.57 8.26
C LEU A 43 2.56 1.88 9.74
N PHE A 44 3.81 2.14 10.14
CA PHE A 44 4.15 2.48 11.53
C PHE A 44 3.56 3.84 11.93
N LYS A 45 3.52 4.80 11.01
CA LYS A 45 2.83 6.09 11.20
C LYS A 45 1.33 5.89 11.40
N PHE A 46 0.69 5.04 10.58
CA PHE A 46 -0.73 4.72 10.77
C PHE A 46 -0.96 4.03 12.12
N LEU A 47 -0.14 3.05 12.48
CA LEU A 47 -0.25 2.32 13.75
C LEU A 47 0.20 3.12 14.98
N ARG A 48 0.76 4.34 14.79
CA ARG A 48 1.34 5.19 15.85
C ARG A 48 2.44 4.48 16.66
N CYS A 49 3.30 3.72 15.99
CA CYS A 49 4.41 3.00 16.63
C CYS A 49 5.61 3.92 16.87
N SER A 50 5.62 4.66 17.99
CA SER A 50 6.77 5.45 18.42
C SER A 50 7.97 4.55 18.78
N PRO A 51 9.22 4.89 18.39
CA PRO A 51 9.66 6.09 17.67
C PRO A 51 9.75 5.93 16.13
N PHE A 52 9.29 4.80 15.60
CA PHE A 52 9.45 4.40 14.18
C PHE A 52 8.38 4.97 13.25
N ASP A 53 7.37 5.64 13.80
CA ASP A 53 6.41 6.48 13.10
C ASP A 53 7.06 7.74 12.48
N ASN A 54 8.21 8.17 13.03
CA ASN A 54 9.01 9.24 12.47
C ASN A 54 9.95 8.73 11.36
N ARG A 55 9.71 9.20 10.13
CA ARG A 55 10.50 8.86 8.94
C ARG A 55 12.00 9.14 9.09
N LYS A 56 12.40 10.19 9.80
CA LYS A 56 13.83 10.53 10.01
C LYS A 56 14.51 9.48 10.89
N VAL A 57 13.86 9.11 11.99
CA VAL A 57 14.33 8.11 12.95
C VAL A 57 14.40 6.73 12.29
N PHE A 58 13.34 6.34 11.57
CA PHE A 58 13.35 5.07 10.84
C PHE A 58 14.45 5.02 9.78
N ASN A 59 14.68 6.12 9.06
CA ASN A 59 15.73 6.15 8.04
C ASN A 59 17.13 6.03 8.64
N SER A 60 17.42 6.73 9.73
CA SER A 60 18.74 6.67 10.37
C SER A 60 19.01 5.33 11.05
N GLN A 61 18.02 4.78 11.74
CA GLN A 61 18.22 3.56 12.54
C GLN A 61 18.02 2.26 11.74
N VAL A 62 17.21 2.30 10.69
CA VAL A 62 16.80 1.08 9.95
C VAL A 62 17.21 1.17 8.48
N ALA A 63 16.74 2.20 7.74
CA ALA A 63 16.88 2.20 6.29
C ALA A 63 18.32 2.41 5.78
N GLN A 64 19.11 3.26 6.45
CA GLN A 64 20.52 3.47 6.11
C GLN A 64 21.35 2.20 6.38
N ASN A 65 21.15 1.57 7.54
CA ASN A 65 21.85 0.34 7.91
C ASN A 65 21.50 -0.82 6.96
N TRP A 66 20.24 -0.90 6.51
CA TRP A 66 19.81 -1.88 5.50
C TRP A 66 20.49 -1.66 4.14
N LYS A 67 20.57 -0.41 3.66
CA LYS A 67 21.15 -0.06 2.35
C LYS A 67 22.66 -0.24 2.31
N ALA A 68 23.35 0.07 3.39
CA ALA A 68 24.80 -0.07 3.47
C ALA A 68 25.26 -1.54 3.38
N ARG A 69 24.34 -2.52 3.53
CA ARG A 69 24.59 -3.97 3.51
C ARG A 69 25.75 -4.41 4.44
N SER A 70 26.09 -3.53 5.38
CA SER A 70 27.36 -3.56 6.10
C SER A 70 27.28 -4.31 7.42
N ASP A 71 26.07 -4.66 7.87
CA ASP A 71 25.86 -5.24 9.20
C ASP A 71 24.73 -6.30 9.19
N PRO A 72 25.04 -7.59 9.43
CA PRO A 72 24.02 -8.63 9.59
C PRO A 72 23.05 -8.35 10.75
N ASP A 73 23.42 -7.56 11.75
CA ASP A 73 22.55 -7.21 12.87
C ASP A 73 21.42 -6.25 12.45
N SER A 74 21.62 -5.45 11.41
CA SER A 74 20.61 -4.52 10.90
C SER A 74 19.36 -5.25 10.36
N VAL A 75 19.59 -6.37 9.68
CA VAL A 75 18.53 -7.24 9.14
C VAL A 75 17.80 -7.93 10.28
N ALA A 76 18.53 -8.41 11.30
CA ALA A 76 17.95 -9.04 12.48
C ALA A 76 17.06 -8.06 13.26
N LYS A 77 17.53 -6.83 13.48
CA LYS A 77 16.75 -5.76 14.16
C LYS A 77 15.44 -5.47 13.43
N LEU A 78 15.47 -5.31 12.11
CA LEU A 78 14.27 -5.11 11.30
C LEU A 78 13.31 -6.30 11.39
N LYS A 79 13.83 -7.53 11.28
CA LYS A 79 13.00 -8.74 11.40
C LYS A 79 12.32 -8.80 12.77
N THR A 80 13.03 -8.53 13.85
CA THR A 80 12.48 -8.48 15.21
C THR A 80 11.37 -7.43 15.31
N LEU A 81 11.59 -6.21 14.81
CA LEU A 81 10.59 -5.14 14.82
C LEU A 81 9.32 -5.55 14.05
N VAL A 82 9.47 -6.04 12.82
CA VAL A 82 8.33 -6.46 11.99
C VAL A 82 7.59 -7.64 12.61
N ASN A 83 8.30 -8.61 13.19
CA ASN A 83 7.69 -9.77 13.84
C ASN A 83 6.90 -9.38 15.11
N ARG A 84 7.32 -8.34 15.83
CA ARG A 84 6.57 -7.83 16.99
C ARG A 84 5.30 -7.08 16.61
N LEU A 85 5.31 -6.40 15.46
CA LEU A 85 4.20 -5.55 15.01
C LEU A 85 3.25 -6.24 14.02
N SER A 86 3.60 -7.44 13.53
CA SER A 86 2.80 -8.15 12.53
C SER A 86 2.48 -9.58 12.96
N LEU A 87 1.23 -9.97 12.75
CA LEU A 87 0.82 -11.37 12.83
C LEU A 87 0.81 -11.95 11.41
N ARG A 88 1.75 -12.86 11.12
CA ARG A 88 1.85 -13.52 9.81
C ARG A 88 1.78 -15.03 9.96
N ARG A 89 0.73 -15.63 9.40
CA ARG A 89 0.64 -17.09 9.24
C ARG A 89 1.34 -17.51 7.94
N PRO A 90 2.36 -18.38 7.98
CA PRO A 90 2.99 -18.89 6.75
C PRO A 90 2.03 -19.80 5.98
N LYS A 91 2.23 -19.91 4.66
CA LYS A 91 1.40 -20.79 3.81
C LYS A 91 1.42 -22.26 4.28
N ASN A 92 2.50 -22.69 4.92
CA ASN A 92 2.70 -24.06 5.40
C ASN A 92 1.89 -24.40 6.67
N THR A 93 1.11 -23.46 7.20
CA THR A 93 0.20 -23.73 8.32
C THR A 93 -1.02 -24.54 7.88
N ILE A 94 -1.29 -24.59 6.58
CA ILE A 94 -2.42 -25.32 6.00
C ILE A 94 -1.86 -26.27 4.93
N ASP A 95 -2.31 -27.53 4.96
CA ASP A 95 -1.96 -28.51 3.95
C ASP A 95 -2.73 -28.19 2.66
N LEU A 96 -2.08 -27.50 1.74
CA LEU A 96 -2.62 -27.14 0.44
C LEU A 96 -2.04 -28.09 -0.61
N PRO A 97 -2.84 -28.53 -1.60
CA PRO A 97 -2.32 -29.34 -2.69
C PRO A 97 -1.21 -28.59 -3.45
N PRO A 98 -0.27 -29.32 -4.08
CA PRO A 98 0.82 -28.71 -4.81
C PRO A 98 0.30 -27.81 -5.94
N ARG A 99 0.87 -26.62 -6.06
CA ARG A 99 0.59 -25.70 -7.16
C ARG A 99 0.96 -26.36 -8.49
N ARG A 100 0.02 -26.39 -9.44
CA ARG A 100 0.26 -26.81 -10.82
C ARG A 100 0.18 -25.58 -11.72
N ASP A 101 1.31 -25.24 -12.34
CA ASP A 101 1.37 -24.17 -13.33
C ASP A 101 1.27 -24.79 -14.73
N ASN A 102 0.21 -24.44 -15.46
CA ASN A 102 0.01 -24.89 -16.84
C ASN A 102 0.34 -23.71 -17.77
N LEU A 103 1.42 -23.84 -18.53
CA LEU A 103 1.76 -22.90 -19.60
C LEU A 103 1.04 -23.35 -20.87
N VAL A 104 0.20 -22.47 -21.42
CA VAL A 104 -0.53 -22.70 -22.67
C VAL A 104 -0.13 -21.59 -23.63
N ASP A 105 0.57 -21.96 -24.69
CA ASP A 105 0.93 -21.03 -25.75
C ASP A 105 -0.28 -20.82 -26.66
N LEU A 106 -0.65 -19.56 -26.86
CA LEU A 106 -1.76 -19.17 -27.73
C LEU A 106 -1.18 -18.66 -29.06
N ALA A 107 -1.72 -19.16 -30.17
CA ALA A 107 -1.43 -18.63 -31.48
C ALA A 107 -2.39 -17.49 -31.80
N PHE A 108 -1.85 -16.40 -32.36
CA PHE A 108 -2.67 -15.32 -32.89
C PHE A 108 -3.44 -15.79 -34.13
N HIS A 109 -4.65 -15.25 -34.31
CA HIS A 109 -5.29 -15.30 -35.62
C HIS A 109 -4.55 -14.39 -36.61
N GLU A 110 -4.73 -14.63 -37.91
CA GLU A 110 -4.00 -13.92 -38.98
C GLU A 110 -4.16 -12.40 -38.87
N GLN A 111 -5.38 -11.93 -38.65
CA GLN A 111 -5.68 -10.51 -38.47
C GLN A 111 -5.00 -9.90 -37.22
N GLU A 112 -5.00 -10.63 -36.10
CA GLU A 112 -4.38 -10.18 -34.85
C GLU A 112 -2.85 -10.14 -34.99
N TRP A 113 -2.29 -11.08 -35.73
CA TRP A 113 -0.87 -11.14 -36.01
C TRP A 113 -0.40 -9.97 -36.89
N GLU A 114 -1.16 -9.62 -37.92
CA GLU A 114 -0.89 -8.44 -38.74
C GLU A 114 -0.93 -7.15 -37.93
N ASP A 115 -1.95 -6.99 -37.09
CA ASP A 115 -2.09 -5.86 -36.17
C ASP A 115 -0.92 -5.78 -35.18
N TYR A 116 -0.56 -6.92 -34.58
CA TYR A 116 0.57 -7.01 -33.67
C TYR A 116 1.88 -6.63 -34.36
N GLN A 117 2.16 -7.16 -35.54
CA GLN A 117 3.38 -6.86 -36.30
C GLN A 117 3.45 -5.39 -36.71
N ARG A 118 2.33 -4.80 -37.11
CA ARG A 118 2.23 -3.37 -37.44
C ARG A 118 2.62 -2.50 -36.24
N VAL A 119 2.01 -2.76 -35.07
CA VAL A 119 2.31 -1.99 -33.84
C VAL A 119 3.72 -2.27 -33.34
N LYS A 120 4.22 -3.49 -33.48
CA LYS A 120 5.60 -3.86 -33.13
C LYS A 120 6.61 -3.10 -33.97
N ALA A 121 6.42 -3.05 -35.28
CA ALA A 121 7.30 -2.30 -36.19
C ALA A 121 7.32 -0.79 -35.83
N MET A 122 6.15 -0.21 -35.56
CA MET A 122 6.04 1.18 -35.10
C MET A 122 6.76 1.40 -33.75
N THR A 123 6.56 0.50 -32.79
CA THR A 123 7.20 0.56 -31.47
C THR A 123 8.73 0.50 -31.58
N LEU A 124 9.26 -0.40 -32.41
CA LEU A 124 10.69 -0.53 -32.64
C LEU A 124 11.28 0.73 -33.28
N ASN A 125 10.60 1.30 -34.28
CA ASN A 125 11.05 2.55 -34.91
C ASN A 125 11.04 3.72 -33.91
N ASN A 126 9.99 3.84 -33.11
CA ASN A 126 9.89 4.88 -32.09
C ASN A 126 10.98 4.75 -31.02
N LEU A 127 11.32 3.51 -30.61
CA LEU A 127 12.41 3.25 -29.67
C LEU A 127 13.79 3.54 -30.27
N GLN A 128 14.01 3.24 -31.56
CA GLN A 128 15.26 3.57 -32.25
C GLN A 128 15.43 5.09 -32.39
N THR A 129 14.36 5.79 -32.78
CA THR A 129 14.35 7.25 -32.94
C THR A 129 14.55 7.99 -31.61
N ALA A 130 14.08 7.40 -30.52
CA ALA A 130 14.24 7.91 -29.16
C ALA A 130 15.70 7.93 -28.64
N GLY A 131 16.64 7.23 -29.30
CA GLY A 131 18.06 7.19 -28.91
C GLY A 131 18.34 6.47 -27.59
N GLN A 132 19.62 6.39 -27.20
CA GLN A 132 20.06 5.74 -25.96
C GLN A 132 19.74 6.54 -24.68
N ASP A 133 19.36 7.82 -24.80
CA ASP A 133 18.98 8.67 -23.67
C ASP A 133 17.49 8.52 -23.32
N ILE A 134 17.18 7.43 -22.63
CA ILE A 134 15.86 7.19 -22.05
C ILE A 134 15.68 8.13 -20.84
N HIS A 135 15.29 9.38 -21.11
CA HIS A 135 14.83 10.32 -20.08
C HIS A 135 13.32 10.22 -19.86
N GLY A 136 12.83 10.75 -18.73
CA GLY A 136 11.49 10.46 -18.19
C GLY A 136 10.33 10.47 -19.20
N ALA A 137 10.25 11.46 -20.10
CA ALA A 137 9.19 11.54 -21.12
C ALA A 137 9.26 10.38 -22.14
N THR A 138 10.46 10.01 -22.57
CA THR A 138 10.73 8.90 -23.48
C THR A 138 10.44 7.55 -22.83
N PHE A 139 10.74 7.39 -21.53
CA PHE A 139 10.39 6.19 -20.76
C PHE A 139 8.87 6.00 -20.66
N PHE A 140 8.12 7.06 -20.38
CA PHE A 140 6.66 7.01 -20.37
C PHE A 140 6.08 6.65 -21.74
N ASN A 141 6.67 7.17 -22.82
CA ASN A 141 6.29 6.79 -24.19
C ASN A 141 6.59 5.32 -24.48
N ALA A 142 7.74 4.80 -24.03
CA ALA A 142 8.09 3.39 -24.18
C ALA A 142 7.10 2.46 -23.45
N LEU A 143 6.72 2.80 -22.21
CA LEU A 143 5.71 2.04 -21.46
C LEU A 143 4.35 2.05 -22.16
N LYS A 144 3.97 3.17 -22.79
CA LYS A 144 2.75 3.25 -23.59
C LYS A 144 2.80 2.26 -24.75
N TRP A 145 3.89 2.23 -25.52
CA TRP A 145 4.02 1.31 -26.65
C TRP A 145 4.05 -0.17 -26.23
N VAL A 146 4.76 -0.50 -25.14
CA VAL A 146 4.74 -1.86 -24.58
C VAL A 146 3.35 -2.24 -24.10
N ASN A 147 2.61 -1.30 -23.50
CA ASN A 147 1.25 -1.54 -23.07
C ASN A 147 0.30 -1.76 -24.26
N GLU A 148 0.48 -1.04 -25.37
CA GLU A 148 -0.30 -1.28 -26.59
C GLU A 148 -0.08 -2.70 -27.13
N LEU A 149 1.16 -3.20 -27.16
CA LEU A 149 1.43 -4.58 -27.54
C LEU A 149 0.77 -5.58 -26.60
N ARG A 150 0.81 -5.34 -25.28
CA ARG A 150 0.16 -6.19 -24.27
C ARG A 150 -1.36 -6.22 -24.42
N LEU A 151 -1.97 -5.09 -24.78
CA LEU A 151 -3.41 -5.02 -25.02
C LEU A 151 -3.82 -5.88 -26.21
N ILE A 152 -3.03 -5.87 -27.30
CA ILE A 152 -3.25 -6.73 -28.47
C ILE A 152 -3.10 -8.20 -28.06
N CYS A 153 -2.07 -8.56 -27.29
CA CYS A 153 -1.90 -9.93 -26.77
C CYS A 153 -3.10 -10.42 -25.95
N ASN A 154 -3.79 -9.53 -25.24
CA ASN A 154 -4.89 -9.90 -24.34
C ASN A 154 -6.27 -9.89 -25.03
N HIS A 155 -6.49 -8.99 -25.98
CA HIS A 155 -7.81 -8.74 -26.57
C HIS A 155 -7.90 -9.01 -28.08
N GLY A 156 -6.80 -9.38 -28.73
CA GLY A 156 -6.74 -9.72 -30.16
C GLY A 156 -6.77 -8.52 -31.09
N MET A 157 -7.71 -7.59 -30.88
CA MET A 157 -7.86 -6.38 -31.69
C MET A 157 -7.66 -5.13 -30.84
N LYS A 158 -7.28 -4.01 -31.48
CA LYS A 158 -7.40 -2.67 -30.86
C LYS A 158 -8.88 -2.34 -30.68
N THR A 159 -9.51 -2.87 -29.64
CA THR A 159 -10.73 -2.24 -29.14
C THR A 159 -10.33 -0.86 -28.63
N PRO A 160 -11.05 0.21 -29.00
CA PRO A 160 -10.97 1.45 -28.25
C PRO A 160 -11.50 1.08 -26.87
N ILE A 161 -10.63 0.70 -25.96
CA ILE A 161 -10.92 0.89 -24.55
C ILE A 161 -10.99 2.41 -24.46
N GLU A 162 -12.20 2.96 -24.58
CA GLU A 162 -12.53 4.25 -24.03
C GLU A 162 -12.07 4.16 -22.59
N THR A 163 -10.84 4.61 -22.37
CA THR A 163 -10.35 4.84 -21.04
C THR A 163 -11.16 6.05 -20.62
N GLN A 164 -12.38 5.81 -20.14
CA GLN A 164 -13.05 6.67 -19.20
C GLN A 164 -12.16 6.65 -17.96
N ARG A 165 -11.00 7.28 -18.07
CA ARG A 165 -10.30 7.83 -16.94
C ARG A 165 -11.26 8.92 -16.51
N SER A 166 -12.13 8.59 -15.56
CA SER A 166 -12.72 9.60 -14.71
C SER A 166 -11.52 10.40 -14.17
N GLU A 167 -11.25 11.56 -14.78
CA GLU A 167 -10.23 12.50 -14.32
C GLU A 167 -10.67 13.19 -13.02
N GLU A 168 -11.79 12.76 -12.45
CA GLU A 168 -12.14 12.99 -11.07
C GLU A 168 -11.09 12.31 -10.18
N ARG A 169 -9.98 13.00 -9.99
CA ARG A 169 -9.15 12.81 -8.80
C ARG A 169 -10.13 12.95 -7.63
N PRO A 170 -10.33 11.90 -6.82
CA PRO A 170 -11.23 12.00 -5.69
C PRO A 170 -10.81 13.21 -4.84
N PRO A 171 -11.75 13.97 -4.29
CA PRO A 171 -11.42 15.20 -3.57
C PRO A 171 -10.38 14.90 -2.49
N ALA A 172 -9.39 15.79 -2.37
CA ALA A 172 -8.40 15.67 -1.31
C ALA A 172 -9.10 15.83 0.05
N TRP A 173 -9.26 14.74 0.80
CA TRP A 173 -9.89 14.82 2.12
C TRP A 173 -8.99 15.59 3.06
N SER A 174 -9.55 16.58 3.77
CA SER A 174 -8.90 17.17 4.93
C SER A 174 -8.91 16.19 6.11
N ILE A 175 -8.05 16.41 7.11
CA ILE A 175 -8.04 15.61 8.35
C ILE A 175 -9.42 15.67 9.03
N GLN A 176 -10.02 16.87 9.08
CA GLN A 176 -11.34 17.09 9.69
C GLN A 176 -12.45 16.38 8.93
N GLN A 177 -12.44 16.43 7.59
CA GLN A 177 -13.42 15.73 6.76
C GLN A 177 -13.31 14.21 6.93
N ALA A 178 -12.09 13.68 6.98
CA ALA A 178 -11.87 12.26 7.20
C ALA A 178 -12.36 11.82 8.59
N GLN A 179 -12.13 12.64 9.63
CA GLN A 179 -12.60 12.36 10.98
C GLN A 179 -14.13 12.40 11.05
N ALA A 180 -14.76 13.47 10.55
CA ALA A 180 -16.21 13.60 10.56
C ALA A 180 -16.90 12.45 9.82
N HIS A 181 -16.34 12.02 8.68
CA HIS A 181 -16.84 10.86 7.95
C HIS A 181 -16.65 9.56 8.74
N PHE A 182 -15.54 9.40 9.47
CA PHE A 182 -15.32 8.25 10.33
C PHE A 182 -16.30 8.21 11.49
N ASP A 183 -16.52 9.34 12.16
CA ASP A 183 -17.47 9.48 13.27
C ASP A 183 -18.91 9.18 12.80
N GLN A 184 -19.29 9.68 11.62
CA GLN A 184 -20.58 9.36 11.02
C GLN A 184 -20.76 7.85 10.73
N LEU A 185 -19.71 7.16 10.27
CA LEU A 185 -19.77 5.71 10.05
C LEU A 185 -19.92 4.93 11.37
N ASP A 186 -19.35 5.45 12.46
CA ASP A 186 -19.49 4.88 13.80
C ASP A 186 -20.92 5.05 14.34
N GLU A 187 -21.48 6.24 14.20
CA GLU A 187 -22.86 6.56 14.57
C GLU A 187 -23.88 5.69 13.82
N VAL A 188 -23.71 5.51 12.51
CA VAL A 188 -24.59 4.68 11.68
C VAL A 188 -24.36 3.17 11.93
N GLY A 189 -23.38 2.81 12.75
CA GLY A 189 -23.10 1.44 13.16
C GLY A 189 -22.41 0.58 12.10
N LEU A 190 -21.95 1.20 11.01
CA LEU A 190 -21.18 0.54 9.94
C LEU A 190 -19.72 0.31 10.35
N ALA A 191 -19.25 0.99 11.39
CA ALA A 191 -17.93 0.77 12.01
C ALA A 191 -17.98 -0.13 13.27
N LYS A 192 -19.08 -0.84 13.54
CA LYS A 192 -19.18 -1.71 14.72
C LYS A 192 -18.45 -3.03 14.52
N CYS A 193 -17.79 -3.49 15.58
CA CYS A 193 -17.25 -4.83 15.64
C CYS A 193 -18.42 -5.83 15.58
N SER A 194 -18.38 -6.81 14.67
CA SER A 194 -19.38 -7.87 14.58
C SER A 194 -19.41 -8.80 15.81
N ASN A 195 -18.45 -8.64 16.74
CA ASN A 195 -18.36 -9.42 17.96
C ASN A 195 -18.79 -8.56 19.16
N SER A 196 -19.89 -8.94 19.79
CA SER A 196 -20.51 -8.23 20.93
C SER A 196 -19.62 -8.14 22.18
N SER A 197 -18.50 -8.89 22.22
CA SER A 197 -17.51 -8.82 23.28
C SER A 197 -16.55 -7.63 23.20
N CYS A 198 -16.56 -6.86 22.09
CA CYS A 198 -15.67 -5.70 21.91
C CYS A 198 -16.27 -4.38 22.42
N CYS A 199 -17.57 -4.38 22.76
CA CYS A 199 -18.33 -3.19 23.17
C CYS A 199 -18.59 -3.14 24.68
N GLN A 200 -17.69 -3.68 25.52
CA GLN A 200 -17.69 -3.27 26.92
C GLN A 200 -17.12 -1.85 26.97
N ASP A 201 -17.99 -0.91 27.31
CA ASP A 201 -17.76 0.53 27.39
C ASP A 201 -16.39 0.85 28.02
N LEU A 202 -15.45 1.30 27.19
CA LEU A 202 -14.15 1.81 27.64
C LEU A 202 -14.24 3.20 28.28
N SER A 203 -15.43 3.80 28.35
CA SER A 203 -15.66 5.06 29.06
C SER A 203 -15.47 4.91 30.57
N SER A 204 -15.61 3.70 31.15
CA SER A 204 -15.45 3.49 32.58
C SER A 204 -13.99 3.39 33.05
N ALA A 205 -13.02 3.29 32.13
CA ALA A 205 -11.59 3.22 32.48
C ALA A 205 -10.93 4.61 32.61
N LEU A 206 -11.62 5.68 32.21
CA LEU A 206 -11.10 7.06 32.23
C LEU A 206 -11.50 7.85 33.49
N SER A 207 -12.26 7.26 34.42
CA SER A 207 -12.79 7.97 35.60
C SER A 207 -12.11 7.63 36.93
N SER A 208 -11.03 6.84 36.95
CA SER A 208 -10.36 6.44 38.21
C SER A 208 -8.95 6.98 38.42
N GLU A 209 -8.50 7.98 37.66
CA GLU A 209 -7.17 8.60 37.87
C GLU A 209 -7.21 10.13 37.80
N THR A 210 -8.16 10.77 38.49
CA THR A 210 -8.02 12.19 38.90
C THR A 210 -8.74 12.41 40.22
N GLY A 211 -8.01 12.39 41.34
CA GLY A 211 -8.57 12.77 42.64
C GLY A 211 -7.71 12.36 43.82
N ALA A 212 -6.56 13.02 44.02
CA ALA A 212 -5.93 13.23 45.32
C ALA A 212 -4.76 14.23 45.21
N GLU A 213 -5.08 15.53 45.19
CA GLU A 213 -4.20 16.57 45.74
C GLU A 213 -4.55 16.66 47.24
N HIS A 214 -3.63 16.31 48.15
CA HIS A 214 -2.71 17.21 48.88
C HIS A 214 -3.36 17.87 50.11
N GLU A 215 -2.93 17.48 51.32
CA GLU A 215 -2.97 18.35 52.51
C GLU A 215 -1.93 17.88 53.56
N ASP A 216 -1.14 18.85 54.01
CA ASP A 216 -0.01 18.80 54.96
C ASP A 216 -0.44 18.60 56.43
N GLU A 217 0.44 17.89 57.18
CA GLU A 217 0.82 18.04 58.60
C GLU A 217 -0.25 18.07 59.73
N PRO A 218 0.10 17.78 61.01
CA PRO A 218 1.32 18.17 61.74
C PRO A 218 2.21 17.03 62.26
#